data_AF-A0A965IUM0-F1
#
_entry.id   AF-A0A965IUM0-F1
#
_cell.length_a   1.000
_cell.length_b   1.000
_cell.length_c   1.000
_cell.angle_alpha   90.00
_cell.angle_beta   90.00
_cell.angle_gamma   90.00
#
_symmetry.space_group_name_H-M   'P 1'
#
loop_
_entity.id
_entity.type
_entity.pdbx_description
1 polymer ?
#
loop_
_entity_poly.entity_id
_entity_poly.type
_entity_poly.pdbx_seq_one_letter_code
_entity_poly.pdbx_strand_id
1 'polypeptide(L)'
;MARQTKPAQDAFDFDVHQEPLLTTDGKRTGYFGMVRRDTAEPITLGVCTEQYGVVKNADLIEMVETNLASHDKLSNYNSKKFVVRDGARFYASYDFPDFKTELKPMGKRAKGDILGLRLVVNNSYDRSCRVSLSLGFLRLICTNGMTSLSKEFSMTKRHTLAIV
;
A
#
# COMPACT_ATOMS: atom_id res chain seq x y z
N MET A 1 26.39 6.75 10.58
CA MET A 1 26.41 5.35 10.11
C MET A 1 25.28 5.17 9.10
N ALA A 2 25.55 4.60 7.92
CA ALA A 2 24.49 4.28 6.97
C ALA A 2 23.55 3.23 7.59
N ARG A 3 22.26 3.55 7.71
CA ARG A 3 21.27 2.59 8.21
C ARG A 3 21.22 1.42 7.22
N GLN A 4 21.71 0.25 7.61
CA GLN A 4 21.49 -0.97 6.83
C GLN A 4 19.98 -1.20 6.73
N THR A 5 19.43 -0.84 5.59
CA THR A 5 18.00 -0.94 5.34
C THR A 5 17.78 -2.34 4.81
N LYS A 6 17.01 -3.15 5.55
CA LYS A 6 16.65 -4.49 5.10
C LYS A 6 15.97 -4.41 3.72
N PRO A 7 16.25 -5.37 2.83
CA PRO A 7 15.69 -5.36 1.48
C PRO A 7 14.15 -5.44 1.52
N ALA A 8 13.53 -5.01 0.43
CA ALA A 8 12.10 -5.25 0.21
C ALA A 8 11.84 -6.76 0.12
N GLN A 9 10.67 -7.19 0.58
CA GLN A 9 10.24 -8.58 0.56
C GLN A 9 8.93 -8.70 -0.22
N ASP A 10 8.76 -9.81 -0.93
CA ASP A 10 7.56 -10.07 -1.72
C ASP A 10 6.46 -10.75 -0.89
N ALA A 11 6.80 -11.35 0.25
CA ALA A 11 5.83 -11.92 1.18
C ALA A 11 5.10 -10.79 1.92
N PHE A 12 3.82 -10.56 1.60
CA PHE A 12 3.01 -9.46 2.13
C PHE A 12 1.75 -9.90 2.89
N ASP A 13 1.36 -11.16 2.77
CA ASP A 13 0.12 -11.80 3.22
C ASP A 13 0.21 -12.44 4.61
N PHE A 14 1.28 -12.18 5.34
CA PHE A 14 1.45 -12.64 6.72
C PHE A 14 0.38 -12.04 7.65
N ASP A 15 0.02 -12.81 8.69
CA ASP A 15 -0.93 -12.34 9.70
C ASP A 15 -0.29 -11.35 10.68
N VAL A 16 -1.07 -10.38 11.10
CA VAL A 16 -0.65 -9.35 12.07
C VAL A 16 -1.69 -9.25 13.16
N HIS A 17 -1.23 -9.33 14.41
CA HIS A 17 -2.08 -9.27 15.59
C HIS A 17 -1.81 -7.99 16.38
N GLN A 18 -2.88 -7.41 16.90
CA GLN A 18 -2.78 -6.33 17.87
C GLN A 18 -2.64 -6.93 19.26
N GLU A 19 -1.49 -6.75 19.88
CA GLU A 19 -1.17 -7.40 21.16
C GLU A 19 -0.82 -6.40 22.25
N PRO A 20 -1.20 -6.67 23.51
CA PRO A 20 -0.91 -5.80 24.62
C PRO A 20 0.60 -5.69 24.90
N LEU A 21 1.18 -4.48 24.85
CA LEU A 21 2.54 -4.27 25.35
C LEU A 21 2.55 -4.23 26.88
N LEU A 22 3.51 -4.94 27.47
CA LEU A 22 3.71 -5.07 28.91
C LEU A 22 5.01 -4.40 29.35
N THR A 23 5.04 -3.88 30.57
CA THR A 23 6.28 -3.47 31.23
C THR A 23 7.11 -4.70 31.60
N THR A 24 8.36 -4.49 32.02
CA THR A 24 9.22 -5.57 32.55
C THR A 24 8.58 -6.33 33.71
N ASP A 25 7.73 -5.65 34.48
CA ASP A 25 7.01 -6.22 35.63
C ASP A 25 5.65 -6.84 35.23
N GLY A 26 5.37 -6.98 33.93
CA GLY A 26 4.15 -7.58 33.40
C GLY A 26 2.91 -6.69 33.41
N LYS A 27 3.03 -5.39 33.74
CA LYS A 27 1.88 -4.47 33.78
C LYS A 27 1.55 -3.92 32.40
N ARG A 28 0.27 -3.63 32.13
CA ARG A 28 -0.17 -3.04 30.86
C ARG A 28 0.40 -1.62 30.71
N THR A 29 0.95 -1.33 29.54
CA THR A 29 1.48 0.00 29.18
C THR A 29 0.44 0.99 28.66
N GLY A 30 -0.80 0.52 28.39
CA GLY A 30 -1.82 1.28 27.65
C GLY A 30 -1.61 1.29 26.13
N TYR A 31 -0.52 0.71 25.64
CA TYR A 31 -0.23 0.56 24.22
C TYR A 31 -0.34 -0.89 23.76
N PHE A 32 -0.44 -1.04 22.45
CA PHE A 32 -0.47 -2.31 21.76
C PHE A 32 0.65 -2.36 20.71
N GLY A 33 1.23 -3.54 20.51
CA GLY A 33 2.16 -3.83 19.43
C GLY A 33 1.39 -4.46 18.27
N MET A 34 1.76 -4.09 17.05
CA MET A 34 1.37 -4.82 15.84
C MET A 34 2.39 -5.93 15.63
N VAL A 35 2.02 -7.16 15.98
CA VAL A 35 2.93 -8.29 16.07
C VAL A 35 2.72 -9.23 14.88
N ARG A 36 3.82 -9.48 14.17
CA ARG A 36 3.95 -10.49 13.13
C ARG A 36 4.51 -11.77 13.76
N ARG A 37 3.88 -12.93 13.52
CA ARG A 37 4.16 -14.21 14.21
C ARG A 37 4.62 -15.36 13.31
N ASP A 38 4.65 -15.18 12.00
CA ASP A 38 5.15 -16.18 11.05
C ASP A 38 6.69 -16.33 11.06
N THR A 39 7.39 -15.42 11.74
CA THR A 39 8.84 -15.49 11.95
C THR A 39 9.20 -16.26 13.21
N ALA A 40 10.40 -16.86 13.24
CA ALA A 40 10.87 -17.69 14.36
C ALA A 40 10.77 -16.97 15.73
N GLU A 41 11.01 -15.66 15.74
CA GLU A 41 10.72 -14.78 16.86
C GLU A 41 9.61 -13.81 16.48
N PRO A 42 8.63 -13.52 17.35
CA PRO A 42 7.60 -12.52 17.08
C PRO A 42 8.21 -11.13 16.86
N ILE A 43 7.84 -10.47 15.78
CA ILE A 43 8.36 -9.13 15.44
C ILE A 43 7.26 -8.10 15.67
N THR A 44 7.54 -7.10 16.50
CA THR A 44 6.67 -5.92 16.62
C THR A 44 6.97 -4.95 15.48
N LEU A 45 6.03 -4.83 14.53
CA LEU A 45 6.10 -3.94 13.37
C LEU A 45 5.89 -2.47 13.74
N GLY A 46 5.15 -2.22 14.82
CA GLY A 46 4.88 -0.87 15.31
C GLY A 46 4.06 -0.89 16.60
N VAL A 47 3.96 0.29 17.22
CA VAL A 47 3.19 0.49 18.45
C VAL A 47 1.99 1.36 18.15
N CYS A 48 0.82 1.07 18.71
CA CYS A 48 -0.42 1.82 18.51
C CYS A 48 -1.28 1.85 19.78
N THR A 49 -2.40 2.57 19.70
CA THR A 49 -3.48 2.53 20.70
C THR A 49 -4.50 1.46 20.34
N GLU A 50 -5.40 1.12 21.27
CA GLU A 50 -6.46 0.12 21.07
C GLU A 50 -7.33 0.40 19.84
N GLN A 51 -7.63 1.68 19.59
CA GLN A 51 -8.47 2.12 18.47
C GLN A 51 -7.88 1.85 17.08
N TYR A 52 -6.60 1.46 16.98
CA TYR A 52 -5.97 1.20 15.69
C TYR A 52 -6.40 -0.16 15.15
N GLY A 53 -7.37 -0.16 14.24
CA GLY A 53 -7.83 -1.36 13.56
C GLY A 53 -6.74 -1.97 12.68
N VAL A 54 -6.50 -3.26 12.86
CA VAL A 54 -5.62 -4.03 11.98
C VAL A 54 -6.32 -4.25 10.66
N VAL A 55 -5.66 -3.86 9.58
CA VAL A 55 -6.14 -4.06 8.22
C VAL A 55 -5.15 -4.99 7.56
N LYS A 56 -5.53 -6.24 7.31
CA LYS A 56 -4.63 -7.24 6.74
C LYS A 56 -4.36 -6.90 5.27
N ASN A 57 -3.11 -7.07 4.84
CA ASN A 57 -2.75 -6.82 3.45
C ASN A 57 -3.44 -7.81 2.50
N ALA A 58 -3.63 -9.05 2.94
CA ALA A 58 -4.37 -10.07 2.20
C ALA A 58 -5.79 -9.59 1.87
N ASP A 59 -6.57 -9.19 2.89
CA ASP A 59 -7.94 -8.68 2.74
C ASP A 59 -8.00 -7.44 1.82
N LEU A 60 -7.03 -6.52 1.94
CA LEU A 60 -6.97 -5.35 1.05
C LEU A 60 -6.73 -5.72 -0.40
N ILE A 61 -5.84 -6.68 -0.66
CA ILE A 61 -5.50 -7.10 -2.00
C ILE A 61 -6.62 -7.91 -2.62
N GLU A 62 -7.24 -8.81 -1.85
CA GLU A 62 -8.42 -9.55 -2.27
C GLU A 62 -9.56 -8.60 -2.63
N MET A 63 -9.83 -7.60 -1.80
CA MET A 63 -10.84 -6.58 -2.08
C MET A 63 -10.54 -5.84 -3.38
N VAL A 64 -9.29 -5.40 -3.59
CA VAL A 64 -8.90 -4.68 -4.81
C VAL A 64 -9.03 -5.59 -6.03
N GLU A 65 -8.48 -6.79 -5.99
CA GLU A 65 -8.43 -7.69 -7.15
C GLU A 65 -9.79 -8.23 -7.53
N THR A 66 -10.66 -8.48 -6.56
CA THR A 66 -12.08 -8.82 -6.80
C THR A 66 -12.80 -7.69 -7.53
N ASN A 67 -12.57 -6.43 -7.13
CA ASN A 67 -13.17 -5.27 -7.78
C ASN A 67 -12.56 -4.96 -9.16
N LEU A 68 -11.29 -5.27 -9.39
CA LEU A 68 -10.66 -5.15 -10.71
C LEU A 68 -11.18 -6.24 -11.65
N ALA A 69 -11.34 -7.47 -11.16
CA ALA A 69 -11.85 -8.60 -11.94
C ALA A 69 -13.32 -8.42 -12.35
N SER A 70 -14.13 -7.67 -11.58
CA SER A 70 -15.52 -7.37 -11.94
C SER A 70 -15.67 -6.34 -13.06
N HIS A 71 -14.57 -5.74 -13.54
CA HIS A 71 -14.58 -4.75 -14.61
C HIS A 71 -13.70 -5.20 -15.78
N ASP A 72 -14.31 -5.60 -16.90
CA ASP A 72 -13.61 -6.14 -18.08
C ASP A 72 -12.43 -5.28 -18.55
N LYS A 73 -12.58 -3.95 -18.53
CA LYS A 73 -11.54 -2.99 -18.96
C LYS A 73 -10.35 -2.85 -18.01
N LEU A 74 -10.48 -3.36 -16.78
CA LEU A 74 -9.48 -3.30 -15.73
C LEU A 74 -8.96 -4.69 -15.34
N SER A 75 -9.46 -5.76 -15.99
CA SER A 75 -9.07 -7.14 -15.70
C SER A 75 -7.63 -7.46 -16.14
N ASN A 76 -7.14 -6.81 -17.20
CA ASN A 76 -5.77 -6.95 -17.66
C ASN A 76 -4.86 -5.90 -16.98
N TYR A 77 -4.01 -6.34 -16.05
CA TYR A 77 -3.08 -5.48 -15.35
C TYR A 77 -1.75 -6.18 -15.01
N ASN A 78 -0.69 -5.39 -14.87
CA ASN A 78 0.55 -5.82 -14.25
C ASN A 78 0.57 -5.35 -12.80
N SER A 79 0.76 -6.28 -11.86
CA SER A 79 0.84 -5.94 -10.43
C SER A 79 2.27 -6.04 -9.91
N LYS A 80 2.61 -5.15 -8.98
CA LYS A 80 3.83 -5.23 -8.16
C LYS A 80 3.43 -5.00 -6.72
N LYS A 81 3.77 -5.94 -5.85
CA LYS A 81 3.42 -5.93 -4.42
C LYS A 81 4.67 -6.22 -3.63
N PHE A 82 4.96 -5.42 -2.62
CA PHE A 82 6.11 -5.64 -1.76
C PHE A 82 5.91 -4.98 -0.41
N VAL A 83 6.61 -5.50 0.59
CA VAL A 83 6.72 -4.90 1.91
C VAL A 83 8.13 -4.41 2.18
N VAL A 84 8.24 -3.43 3.06
CA VAL A 84 9.50 -2.90 3.57
C VAL A 84 9.45 -2.79 5.08
N ARG A 85 10.61 -2.60 5.73
CA ARG A 85 10.74 -2.49 7.19
C ARG A 85 10.14 -3.71 7.91
N ASP A 86 10.61 -4.90 7.54
CA ASP A 86 10.17 -6.18 8.14
C ASP A 86 8.68 -6.52 7.98
N GLY A 87 7.97 -5.81 7.10
CA GLY A 87 6.52 -5.97 6.93
C GLY A 87 5.71 -4.79 7.43
N ALA A 88 6.32 -3.80 8.10
CA ALA A 88 5.59 -2.69 8.71
C ALA A 88 4.91 -1.77 7.67
N ARG A 89 5.41 -1.73 6.44
CA ARG A 89 4.80 -0.97 5.33
C ARG A 89 4.61 -1.84 4.11
N PHE A 90 3.45 -1.70 3.51
CA PHE A 90 3.03 -2.41 2.31
C PHE A 90 2.78 -1.42 1.16
N TYR A 91 3.23 -1.81 -0.02
CA TYR A 91 3.05 -1.10 -1.27
C TYR A 91 2.57 -2.08 -2.33
N ALA A 92 1.48 -1.73 -3.01
CA ALA A 92 1.06 -2.39 -4.23
C ALA A 92 0.77 -1.37 -5.33
N SER A 93 1.10 -1.73 -6.56
CA SER A 93 0.78 -0.97 -7.75
C SER A 93 0.22 -1.88 -8.82
N TYR A 94 -0.83 -1.41 -9.48
CA TYR A 94 -1.49 -2.07 -10.61
C TYR A 94 -1.42 -1.13 -11.82
N ASP A 95 -0.76 -1.59 -12.87
CA ASP A 95 -0.63 -0.88 -14.14
C ASP A 95 -1.56 -1.49 -15.18
N PHE A 96 -2.39 -0.66 -15.80
CA PHE A 96 -3.36 -1.10 -16.81
C PHE A 96 -2.83 -0.77 -18.22
N PRO A 97 -2.15 -1.72 -18.90
CA PRO A 97 -1.51 -1.46 -20.19
C PRO A 97 -2.51 -1.16 -21.31
N ASP A 98 -3.74 -1.66 -21.19
CA ASP A 98 -4.80 -1.47 -22.19
C ASP A 98 -5.45 -0.09 -22.09
N PHE A 99 -5.30 0.57 -20.94
CA PHE A 99 -5.79 1.94 -20.76
C PHE A 99 -4.73 2.92 -21.26
N LYS A 100 -4.84 3.29 -22.54
CA LYS A 100 -4.01 4.32 -23.17
C LYS A 100 -4.89 5.47 -23.65
N THR A 101 -4.72 6.64 -23.04
CA THR A 101 -5.39 7.86 -23.48
C THR A 101 -4.36 8.86 -23.99
N GLU A 102 -4.56 9.34 -25.21
CA GLU A 102 -3.77 10.41 -25.77
C GLU A 102 -4.27 11.76 -25.24
N LEU A 103 -3.35 12.57 -24.71
CA LEU A 103 -3.69 13.94 -24.36
C LEU A 103 -3.84 14.78 -25.64
N LYS A 104 -4.99 15.45 -25.78
CA LYS A 104 -5.14 16.52 -26.77
C LYS A 104 -4.12 17.63 -26.45
N PRO A 105 -3.40 18.16 -27.45
CA PRO A 105 -2.42 19.21 -27.21
C PRO A 105 -3.14 20.48 -26.72
N MET A 106 -2.83 20.90 -25.49
CA MET A 106 -3.15 22.24 -24.97
C MET A 106 -1.90 22.85 -24.35
N GLY A 107 -1.51 24.04 -24.81
CA GLY A 107 -0.33 24.76 -24.35
C GLY A 107 0.99 24.08 -24.72
N LYS A 108 1.96 24.02 -23.80
CA LYS A 108 3.30 23.41 -23.99
C LYS A 108 3.31 21.86 -24.01
N ARG A 109 2.14 21.21 -24.10
CA ARG A 109 2.03 19.74 -24.11
C ARG A 109 2.31 19.23 -25.53
N ALA A 110 3.33 18.41 -25.68
CA ALA A 110 3.66 17.81 -26.97
C ALA A 110 2.51 16.91 -27.46
N LYS A 111 2.24 16.92 -28.78
CA LYS A 111 1.37 15.92 -29.41
C LYS A 111 2.00 14.53 -29.18
N GLY A 112 1.23 13.56 -28.68
CA GLY A 112 1.67 12.17 -28.53
C GLY A 112 2.06 11.73 -27.10
N ASP A 113 1.78 12.53 -26.07
CA ASP A 113 1.88 12.05 -24.68
C ASP A 113 0.80 10.98 -24.43
N ILE A 114 1.22 9.71 -24.40
CA ILE A 114 0.35 8.59 -24.04
C ILE A 114 0.32 8.47 -22.51
N LEU A 115 -0.88 8.51 -21.93
CA LEU A 115 -1.10 8.25 -20.52
C LEU A 115 -1.55 6.80 -20.30
N GLY A 116 -0.88 6.11 -19.39
CA GLY A 116 -1.33 4.87 -18.77
C GLY A 116 -2.10 5.14 -17.48
N LEU A 117 -2.91 4.19 -17.04
CA LEU A 117 -3.60 4.24 -15.75
C LEU A 117 -2.82 3.40 -14.72
N ARG A 118 -2.63 3.94 -13.51
CA ARG A 118 -2.08 3.21 -12.36
C ARG A 118 -2.95 3.36 -11.12
N LEU A 119 -3.23 2.24 -10.47
CA LEU A 119 -3.75 2.20 -9.10
C LEU A 119 -2.60 1.90 -8.14
N VAL A 120 -2.48 2.70 -7.08
CA VAL A 120 -1.52 2.51 -5.99
C VAL A 120 -2.27 2.25 -4.70
N VAL A 121 -1.90 1.17 -4.02
CA VAL A 121 -2.44 0.77 -2.71
C VAL A 121 -1.30 0.82 -1.70
N ASN A 122 -1.50 1.55 -0.61
CA ASN A 122 -0.54 1.58 0.49
C ASN A 122 -1.22 1.24 1.80
N ASN A 123 -0.51 0.51 2.66
CA ASN A 123 -0.92 0.20 4.01
C ASN A 123 0.30 0.24 4.95
N SER A 124 0.06 0.46 6.24
CA SER A 124 1.11 0.29 7.24
C SER A 124 0.58 -0.16 8.59
N TYR A 125 1.38 -0.94 9.30
CA TYR A 125 1.12 -1.36 10.67
C TYR A 125 1.78 -0.43 11.70
N ASP A 126 2.77 0.37 11.28
CA ASP A 126 3.53 1.27 12.16
C ASP A 126 2.94 2.69 12.31
N ARG A 127 1.68 2.91 11.94
CA ARG A 127 0.97 4.20 11.90
C ARG A 127 1.60 5.25 10.97
N SER A 128 2.59 4.87 10.17
CA SER A 128 3.35 5.83 9.39
C SER A 128 2.70 6.16 8.04
N CYS A 129 1.72 5.35 7.63
CA CYS A 129 0.83 5.57 6.51
C CYS A 129 -0.61 5.25 6.93
N ARG A 130 -1.56 5.80 6.19
CA ARG A 130 -2.97 5.40 6.26
C ARG A 130 -3.22 4.36 5.18
N VAL A 131 -4.25 3.54 5.32
CA VAL A 131 -4.79 2.80 4.17
C VAL A 131 -5.16 3.82 3.10
N SER A 132 -4.54 3.69 1.93
CA SER A 132 -4.77 4.61 0.82
C SER A 132 -4.85 3.86 -0.49
N LEU A 133 -5.84 4.23 -1.29
CA LEU A 133 -5.99 3.83 -2.68
C LEU A 133 -5.91 5.10 -3.52
N SER A 134 -4.98 5.16 -4.46
CA SER A 134 -4.78 6.31 -5.35
C SER A 134 -4.78 5.84 -6.79
N LEU A 135 -5.76 6.30 -7.56
CA LEU A 135 -5.86 6.09 -9.00
C LEU A 135 -5.38 7.37 -9.71
N GLY A 136 -4.51 7.20 -10.69
CA GLY A 136 -4.02 8.34 -11.46
C GLY A 136 -3.41 7.95 -12.79
N PHE A 137 -3.11 8.97 -13.58
CA PHE A 137 -2.46 8.80 -14.86
C PHE A 137 -0.94 8.85 -14.72
N LEU A 138 -0.27 7.99 -15.47
CA LEU A 138 1.18 7.98 -15.66
C LEU A 138 1.49 8.28 -17.11
N ARG A 139 2.39 9.22 -17.35
CA ARG A 139 2.97 9.39 -18.68
C ARG A 139 3.85 8.19 -19.02
N LEU A 140 3.62 7.55 -20.16
CA LEU A 140 4.37 6.37 -20.60
C LEU A 140 5.85 6.66 -20.88
N ILE A 141 6.21 7.91 -21.19
CA ILE A 141 7.62 8.32 -21.34
C ILE A 141 8.39 8.27 -20.00
N CYS A 142 7.67 8.10 -18.89
CA CYS A 142 8.19 8.12 -17.54
C CYS A 142 8.27 6.73 -16.89
N THR A 143 8.09 5.65 -17.66
CA THR A 143 8.30 4.25 -17.22
C THR A 143 9.71 3.99 -16.68
N ASN A 144 10.67 4.88 -16.97
CA ASN A 144 12.05 4.85 -16.49
C ASN A 144 12.21 5.33 -15.02
N GLY A 145 11.13 5.42 -14.26
CA GLY A 145 11.17 5.56 -12.79
C GLY A 145 11.20 7.00 -12.25
N MET A 146 11.00 8.01 -13.11
CA MET A 146 11.05 9.41 -12.71
C MET A 146 9.85 10.18 -13.25
N THR A 147 8.67 10.13 -12.60
CA THR A 147 7.69 11.25 -12.53
C THR A 147 6.48 10.96 -11.63
N SER A 148 5.88 12.05 -11.13
CA SER A 148 4.58 12.19 -10.46
C SER A 148 3.41 11.51 -11.18
N LEU A 149 2.66 10.73 -10.40
CA LEU A 149 1.26 10.38 -10.66
C LEU A 149 0.41 11.66 -10.53
N SER A 150 -0.34 12.06 -11.57
CA SER A 150 -1.44 13.01 -11.35
C SER A 150 -2.58 12.22 -10.71
N LYS A 151 -2.84 12.49 -9.42
CA LYS A 151 -3.92 11.82 -8.69
C LYS A 151 -5.24 12.37 -9.20
N GLU A 152 -5.97 11.55 -9.95
CA GLU A 152 -7.32 11.90 -10.41
C GLU A 152 -8.37 11.49 -9.37
N PHE A 153 -8.11 10.38 -8.67
CA PHE A 153 -8.96 9.90 -7.58
C PHE A 153 -8.08 9.35 -6.46
N SER A 154 -8.34 9.76 -5.22
CA SER A 154 -7.66 9.17 -4.07
C SER A 154 -8.61 9.00 -2.91
N MET A 155 -8.64 7.80 -2.35
CA MET A 155 -9.34 7.48 -1.12
C MET A 155 -8.31 7.18 -0.04
N THR A 156 -8.44 7.83 1.12
CA THR A 156 -7.61 7.53 2.28
C THR A 156 -8.50 7.30 3.49
N LYS A 157 -8.29 6.21 4.20
CA LYS A 157 -9.05 5.87 5.42
C LYS A 157 -8.08 5.70 6.58
N ARG A 158 -8.39 6.34 7.71
CA ARG A 158 -7.60 6.15 8.95
C ARG A 158 -7.92 4.80 9.53
N HIS A 159 -6.92 4.14 10.11
CA HIS A 159 -7.08 2.87 10.83
C HIS A 159 -7.99 2.96 12.07
N THR A 160 -8.30 4.18 12.54
CA THR A 160 -9.20 4.41 13.68
C THR A 160 -10.68 4.43 13.31
N LEU A 161 -11.02 4.42 12.02
CA LEU A 161 -12.41 4.40 11.55
C LEU A 161 -12.70 3.03 10.96
N ALA A 162 -13.76 2.38 11.44
CA ALA A 162 -14.17 1.05 10.98
C ALA A 162 -14.20 0.99 9.44
N ILE A 163 -13.54 -0.01 8.86
CA ILE A 163 -13.65 -0.33 7.45
C ILE A 163 -14.98 -1.03 7.23
N VAL A 164 -16.05 -0.25 7.24
CA VAL A 164 -17.32 -0.56 6.56
C VAL A 164 -17.19 -0.12 5.11
#